data_AF-A0AAV5ERS7-F1
#
_entry.id   AF-A0AAV5ERS7-F1
#
_cell.length_a   1.000
_cell.length_b   1.000
_cell.length_c   1.000
_cell.angle_alpha   90.00
_cell.angle_beta   90.00
_cell.angle_gamma   90.00
#
_symmetry.space_group_name_H-M   'P 1'
#
loop_
_entity.id
_entity.type
_entity.pdbx_description
1 polymer ?
#
loop_
_entity_poly.entity_id
_entity_poly.type
_entity_poly.pdbx_seq_one_letter_code
_entity_poly.pdbx_strand_id
1 'polypeptide(L)'
;MEAVEAYRALLALVQAQKNSSGPSSTAAEGDDGINEFEIWQGLANLYSSLSYWRDAEICLQKARALKLYSATTLNAEGYMHQAREQTKDALASYMNALSTDLEHVPSKVAVGAFLSNQGPRYLPAARCFLSDALRVEPTNRMAWLFLGKVHKSDGRISDAADCFQAAVMLEESDPVESFSSLS
;
A
#
# COMPACT_ATOMS: atom_id res chain seq x y z
N MET A 1 18.63 5.80 14.93
CA MET A 1 19.80 4.89 14.87
C MET A 1 19.30 3.46 14.68
N GLU A 2 18.20 3.11 15.34
CA GLU A 2 17.55 1.78 15.30
C GLU A 2 17.05 1.32 13.92
N ALA A 3 16.46 2.19 13.07
CA ALA A 3 15.93 1.75 11.77
C ALA A 3 16.99 1.21 10.80
N VAL A 4 18.21 1.77 10.83
CA VAL A 4 19.33 1.31 9.98
C VAL A 4 19.90 0.00 10.51
N GLU A 5 19.89 -0.19 11.83
CA GLU A 5 20.32 -1.42 12.47
C GLU A 5 19.31 -2.55 12.24
N ALA A 6 18.01 -2.26 12.33
CA ALA A 6 16.94 -3.21 11.98
C ALA A 6 17.01 -3.65 10.51
N TYR A 7 17.23 -2.72 9.59
CA TYR A 7 17.46 -3.04 8.17
C TYR A 7 18.69 -3.93 7.97
N ARG A 8 19.82 -3.60 8.60
CA ARG A 8 21.04 -4.42 8.54
C ARG A 8 20.83 -5.82 9.14
N ALA A 9 20.08 -5.93 10.23
CA ALA A 9 19.78 -7.19 10.88
C ALA A 9 18.85 -8.07 10.00
N LEU A 10 17.82 -7.48 9.39
CA LEU A 10 16.92 -8.18 8.46
C LEU A 10 17.66 -8.64 7.21
N LEU A 11 18.48 -7.78 6.60
CA LEU A 11 19.35 -8.16 5.48
C LEU A 11 20.29 -9.32 5.84
N ALA A 12 20.95 -9.23 6.99
CA ALA A 12 21.86 -10.27 7.45
C ALA A 12 21.13 -11.61 7.66
N LEU A 13 19.90 -11.58 8.18
CA LEU A 13 19.04 -12.77 8.34
C LEU A 13 18.64 -13.39 7.00
N VAL A 14 18.16 -12.58 6.05
CA VAL A 14 17.75 -13.05 4.71
C VAL A 14 18.94 -13.64 3.96
N GLN A 15 20.10 -12.98 4.04
CA GLN A 15 21.32 -13.43 3.37
C GLN A 15 21.90 -14.68 4.03
N ALA A 16 21.78 -14.83 5.36
CA ALA A 16 22.12 -16.06 6.06
C ALA A 16 21.18 -17.22 5.70
N GLN A 17 19.87 -16.98 5.53
CA GLN A 17 18.92 -17.98 5.06
C GLN A 17 19.25 -18.47 3.64
N LYS A 18 19.54 -17.55 2.71
CA LYS A 18 19.94 -17.86 1.33
C LYS A 18 21.24 -18.68 1.27
N ASN A 19 22.16 -18.45 2.20
CA ASN A 19 23.42 -19.21 2.31
C ASN A 19 23.26 -20.56 3.03
N SER A 20 22.16 -20.77 3.77
CA SER A 20 21.86 -22.04 4.44
C SER A 20 21.12 -23.04 3.55
N SER A 21 20.43 -22.57 2.49
CA SER A 21 19.97 -23.39 1.38
C SER A 21 21.14 -23.66 0.43
N GLY A 22 21.64 -24.90 0.40
CA GLY A 22 22.80 -25.31 -0.41
C GLY A 22 22.67 -25.06 -1.92
N PRO A 23 23.75 -25.24 -2.70
CA PRO A 23 23.86 -24.72 -4.05
C PRO A 23 23.09 -25.61 -5.03
N SER A 24 21.90 -25.19 -5.46
CA SER A 24 21.32 -25.65 -6.72
C SER A 24 21.67 -24.64 -7.82
N SER A 25 22.72 -24.94 -8.57
CA SER A 25 23.07 -24.22 -9.78
C SER A 25 22.02 -24.45 -10.87
N THR A 26 21.45 -23.38 -11.40
CA THR A 26 21.34 -23.13 -12.85
C THR A 26 20.83 -21.71 -13.08
N ALA A 27 21.66 -20.93 -13.77
CA ALA A 27 21.33 -19.76 -14.59
C ALA A 27 19.89 -19.22 -14.53
N ALA A 28 19.72 -18.14 -13.78
CA ALA A 28 18.90 -17.01 -14.19
C ALA A 28 19.60 -15.76 -13.68
N GLU A 29 20.23 -15.01 -14.58
CA GLU A 29 20.48 -13.59 -14.38
C GLU A 29 19.12 -12.89 -14.37
N GLY A 30 18.37 -13.08 -13.28
CA GLY A 30 17.28 -12.21 -12.88
C GLY A 30 17.83 -11.25 -11.86
N ASP A 31 17.36 -10.02 -11.88
CA ASP A 31 17.59 -8.97 -10.89
C ASP A 31 17.04 -9.38 -9.50
N ASP A 32 17.61 -10.44 -8.93
CA ASP A 32 17.32 -11.00 -7.59
C ASP A 32 18.15 -10.24 -6.53
N GLY A 33 18.34 -8.95 -6.79
CA GLY A 33 18.80 -7.98 -5.82
C GLY A 33 17.56 -7.52 -5.08
N ILE A 34 17.44 -7.93 -3.81
CA ILE A 34 16.50 -7.37 -2.83
C ILE A 34 16.27 -5.89 -3.16
N ASN A 35 15.06 -5.54 -3.61
CA ASN A 35 14.78 -4.20 -4.09
C ASN A 35 14.81 -3.24 -2.89
N GLU A 36 15.96 -2.62 -2.65
CA GLU A 36 16.21 -1.76 -1.49
C GLU A 36 15.14 -0.67 -1.36
N PHE A 37 14.61 -0.20 -2.50
CA PHE A 37 13.48 0.72 -2.55
C PHE A 37 12.21 0.16 -1.90
N GLU A 38 11.82 -1.07 -2.24
CA GLU A 38 10.62 -1.73 -1.69
C GLU A 38 10.78 -1.99 -0.20
N ILE A 39 11.99 -2.34 0.27
CA ILE A 39 12.23 -2.49 1.71
C ILE A 39 12.07 -1.16 2.44
N TRP A 40 12.71 -0.09 1.97
CA TRP A 40 12.58 1.21 2.63
C TRP A 40 11.13 1.69 2.63
N GLN A 41 10.37 1.41 1.57
CA GLN A 41 8.94 1.70 1.50
C GLN A 41 8.13 0.85 2.50
N GLY A 42 8.38 -0.46 2.57
CA GLY A 42 7.72 -1.36 3.53
C GLY A 42 7.99 -0.98 4.99
N LEU A 43 9.24 -0.66 5.31
CA LEU A 43 9.63 -0.16 6.64
C LEU A 43 8.98 1.18 6.98
N ALA A 44 8.87 2.08 6.00
CA ALA A 44 8.16 3.35 6.20
C ALA A 44 6.69 3.12 6.59
N ASN A 45 6.00 2.21 5.91
CA ASN A 45 4.61 1.87 6.23
C ASN A 45 4.49 1.21 7.61
N LEU A 46 5.38 0.27 7.93
CA LEU A 46 5.41 -0.41 9.23
C LEU A 46 5.64 0.61 10.37
N TYR A 47 6.69 1.42 10.28
CA TYR A 47 6.98 2.42 11.31
C TYR A 47 5.89 3.49 11.43
N SER A 48 5.23 3.84 10.32
CA SER A 48 4.06 4.72 10.35
C SER A 48 2.90 4.09 11.13
N SER A 49 2.62 2.80 10.92
CA SER A 49 1.57 2.08 11.65
C SER A 49 1.86 1.95 13.16
N LEU A 50 3.15 1.92 13.53
CA LEU A 50 3.62 1.86 14.92
C LEU A 50 3.79 3.25 15.57
N SER A 51 3.43 4.34 14.88
CA SER A 51 3.65 5.72 15.34
C SER A 51 5.13 6.11 15.54
N TYR A 52 6.08 5.37 14.98
CA TYR A 52 7.50 5.71 14.99
C TYR A 52 7.83 6.68 13.85
N TRP A 53 7.31 7.90 14.00
CA TRP A 53 7.30 8.95 12.98
C TRP A 53 8.68 9.30 12.43
N ARG A 54 9.68 9.30 13.30
CA ARG A 54 11.05 9.71 12.94
C ARG A 54 11.72 8.64 12.08
N ASP A 55 11.53 7.37 12.40
CA ASP A 55 12.07 6.26 11.63
C ASP A 55 11.32 6.06 10.31
N ALA A 56 10.00 6.27 10.30
CA ALA A 56 9.21 6.28 9.07
C ALA A 56 9.71 7.34 8.08
N GLU A 57 9.95 8.57 8.56
CA GLU A 57 10.50 9.67 7.75
C GLU A 57 11.89 9.33 7.18
N ILE A 58 12.77 8.74 8.00
CA ILE A 58 14.11 8.31 7.53
C ILE A 58 13.98 7.26 6.43
N CYS A 59 13.06 6.29 6.60
CA CYS A 59 12.82 5.26 5.59
C CYS A 59 12.26 5.86 4.29
N LEU A 60 11.32 6.80 4.37
CA LEU A 60 10.80 7.53 3.20
C LEU A 60 11.90 8.34 2.50
N GLN A 61 12.77 9.02 3.24
CA GLN A 61 13.89 9.76 2.66
C GLN A 61 14.84 8.85 1.88
N LYS A 62 15.13 7.65 2.40
CA LYS A 62 15.94 6.66 1.70
C LYS A 62 15.25 6.12 0.46
N ALA A 63 13.96 5.77 0.55
CA ALA A 63 13.18 5.35 -0.62
C ALA A 63 13.18 6.45 -1.71
N ARG A 64 13.03 7.72 -1.30
CA ARG A 64 13.06 8.88 -2.22
C ARG A 64 14.43 9.10 -2.85
N ALA A 65 15.51 8.82 -2.13
CA ALA A 65 16.87 8.90 -2.68
C ALA A 65 17.10 7.89 -3.81
N LEU A 66 16.38 6.77 -3.81
CA LEU A 66 16.42 5.75 -4.87
C LEU A 66 15.45 6.07 -6.01
N LYS A 67 14.22 6.47 -5.69
CA LYS A 67 13.20 6.88 -6.66
C LYS A 67 12.51 8.16 -6.19
N LEU A 68 12.93 9.30 -6.76
CA LEU A 68 12.51 10.64 -6.35
C LEU A 68 10.99 10.88 -6.47
N TYR A 69 10.38 10.36 -7.54
CA TYR A 69 8.95 10.49 -7.82
C TYR A 69 8.37 9.14 -8.22
N SER A 70 7.99 8.34 -7.23
CA SER A 70 7.20 7.14 -7.46
C SER A 70 5.83 7.30 -6.78
N ALA A 71 4.77 6.84 -7.44
CA ALA A 71 3.43 6.86 -6.86
C ALA A 71 3.38 6.07 -5.55
N THR A 72 4.16 5.00 -5.44
CA THR A 72 4.36 4.19 -4.23
C THR A 72 4.98 4.96 -3.06
N THR A 73 5.98 5.82 -3.29
CA THR A 73 6.59 6.64 -2.23
C THR A 73 5.61 7.72 -1.78
N LEU A 74 4.96 8.40 -2.74
CA LEU A 74 3.97 9.44 -2.46
C LEU A 74 2.74 8.87 -1.72
N ASN A 75 2.34 7.63 -2.03
CA ASN A 75 1.31 6.93 -1.28
C ASN A 75 1.75 6.68 0.18
N ALA A 76 2.98 6.17 0.38
CA ALA A 76 3.51 5.91 1.71
C ALA A 76 3.64 7.19 2.56
N GLU A 77 4.00 8.32 1.94
CA GLU A 77 3.94 9.65 2.57
C GLU A 77 2.50 10.00 3.00
N GLY A 78 1.53 9.77 2.13
CA GLY A 78 0.12 9.98 2.44
C GLY A 78 -0.34 9.14 3.63
N TYR A 79 0.08 7.87 3.68
CA TYR A 79 -0.21 6.97 4.80
C TYR A 79 0.41 7.47 6.11
N MET A 80 1.68 7.91 6.07
CA MET A 80 2.35 8.49 7.22
C MET A 80 1.62 9.75 7.73
N HIS A 81 1.23 10.66 6.84
CA HIS A 81 0.45 11.85 7.21
C HIS A 81 -0.91 11.48 7.80
N GLN A 82 -1.59 10.49 7.22
CA GLN A 82 -2.88 10.00 7.74
C GLN A 82 -2.74 9.43 9.15
N ALA A 83 -1.69 8.63 9.39
CA ALA A 83 -1.40 8.07 10.71
C ALA A 83 -1.08 9.16 11.76
N ARG A 84 -0.55 10.32 11.32
CA ARG A 84 -0.37 11.53 12.15
C ARG A 84 -1.62 12.41 12.26
N GLU A 85 -2.76 11.96 11.75
CA GLU A 85 -4.02 12.73 11.66
C GLU A 85 -3.92 14.01 10.80
N GLN A 86 -2.85 14.15 10.01
CA GLN A 86 -2.59 15.27 9.10
C GLN A 86 -3.37 15.09 7.80
N THR A 87 -4.68 15.20 7.93
CA THR A 87 -5.65 14.79 6.90
C THR A 87 -5.47 15.51 5.56
N LYS A 88 -5.14 16.81 5.59
CA LYS A 88 -4.93 17.60 4.36
C LYS A 88 -3.67 17.17 3.61
N ASP A 89 -2.58 16.95 4.36
CA ASP A 89 -1.30 16.54 3.80
C ASP A 89 -1.40 15.12 3.24
N ALA A 90 -2.11 14.23 3.94
CA ALA A 90 -2.38 12.86 3.48
C ALA A 90 -3.08 12.85 2.12
N LEU A 91 -4.16 13.62 1.98
CA LEU A 91 -4.89 13.72 0.72
C LEU A 91 -4.02 14.32 -0.40
N ALA A 92 -3.23 15.35 -0.10
CA ALA A 92 -2.33 15.96 -1.07
C ALA A 92 -1.31 14.94 -1.59
N SER A 93 -0.70 14.15 -0.70
CA SER A 93 0.25 13.10 -1.08
C SER A 93 -0.41 12.00 -1.93
N TYR A 94 -1.61 11.54 -1.59
CA TYR A 94 -2.33 10.56 -2.41
C TYR A 94 -2.69 11.11 -3.80
N MET A 95 -3.10 12.38 -3.90
CA MET A 95 -3.39 13.01 -5.18
C MET A 95 -2.13 13.25 -6.03
N ASN A 96 -1.00 13.57 -5.40
CA ASN A 96 0.29 13.65 -6.08
C ASN A 96 0.74 12.28 -6.62
N ALA A 97 0.49 11.21 -5.85
CA ALA A 97 0.72 9.85 -6.33
C ALA A 97 -0.11 9.55 -7.58
N LEU A 98 -1.40 9.89 -7.58
CA LEU A 98 -2.28 9.73 -8.75
C LEU A 98 -1.91 10.62 -9.93
N SER A 99 -1.29 11.77 -9.68
CA SER A 99 -0.75 12.65 -10.74
C SER A 99 0.51 12.05 -11.38
N THR A 100 1.21 11.17 -10.67
CA THR A 100 2.39 10.45 -11.17
C THR A 100 1.98 9.17 -11.89
N ASP A 101 1.02 8.43 -11.34
CA ASP A 101 0.45 7.22 -11.91
C ASP A 101 -1.06 7.18 -11.67
N LEU A 102 -1.82 7.41 -12.75
CA LEU A 102 -3.28 7.44 -12.74
C LEU A 102 -3.91 6.07 -12.43
N GLU A 103 -3.17 4.98 -12.57
CA GLU A 103 -3.65 3.62 -12.30
C GLU A 103 -3.22 3.09 -10.92
N HIS A 104 -2.51 3.90 -10.13
CA HIS A 104 -2.00 3.48 -8.82
C HIS A 104 -3.11 3.12 -7.82
N VAL A 105 -3.37 1.82 -7.69
CA VAL A 105 -4.48 1.27 -6.91
C VAL A 105 -4.45 1.68 -5.43
N PRO A 106 -3.32 1.58 -4.70
CA PRO A 106 -3.28 1.99 -3.29
C PRO A 106 -3.73 3.43 -3.05
N SER A 107 -3.37 4.36 -3.95
CA SER A 107 -3.81 5.76 -3.83
C SER A 107 -5.27 5.95 -4.19
N LYS A 108 -5.80 5.25 -5.21
CA LYS A 108 -7.24 5.27 -5.50
C LYS A 108 -8.05 4.78 -4.31
N VAL A 109 -7.63 3.69 -3.69
CA VAL A 109 -8.27 3.13 -2.48
C VAL A 109 -8.20 4.12 -1.32
N ALA A 110 -7.03 4.74 -1.08
CA ALA A 110 -6.87 5.72 -0.01
C ALA A 110 -7.73 6.97 -0.21
N VAL A 111 -7.78 7.53 -1.43
CA VAL A 111 -8.67 8.67 -1.76
C VAL A 111 -10.15 8.26 -1.64
N GLY A 112 -10.53 7.09 -2.13
CA GLY A 112 -11.89 6.57 -2.01
C GLY A 112 -12.32 6.40 -0.55
N ALA A 113 -11.46 5.80 0.27
CA ALA A 113 -11.66 5.67 1.71
C ALA A 113 -11.81 7.03 2.39
N PHE A 114 -10.92 7.97 2.07
CA PHE A 114 -10.96 9.33 2.60
C PHE A 114 -12.30 10.01 2.29
N LEU A 115 -12.69 10.02 1.02
CA LEU A 115 -13.94 10.63 0.55
C LEU A 115 -15.18 9.98 1.19
N SER A 116 -15.16 8.66 1.40
CA SER A 116 -16.27 7.95 2.06
C SER A 116 -16.54 8.44 3.48
N ASN A 117 -15.50 8.93 4.18
CA ASN A 117 -15.59 9.46 5.53
C ASN A 117 -15.96 10.96 5.58
N GLN A 118 -15.88 11.70 4.47
CA GLN A 118 -16.22 13.13 4.41
C GLN A 118 -17.73 13.41 4.38
N GLY A 119 -18.55 12.37 4.20
CA GLY A 119 -20.00 12.44 4.29
C GLY A 119 -20.74 12.21 2.95
N PRO A 120 -22.09 12.26 2.96
CA PRO A 120 -22.93 11.77 1.87
C PRO A 120 -22.65 12.40 0.50
N ARG A 121 -22.30 13.69 0.47
CA ARG A 121 -21.98 14.43 -0.76
C ARG A 121 -20.82 13.82 -1.54
N TYR A 122 -19.89 13.15 -0.87
CA TYR A 122 -18.66 12.61 -1.46
C TYR A 122 -18.78 11.14 -1.87
N LEU A 123 -19.88 10.45 -1.51
CA LEU A 123 -20.09 9.04 -1.82
C LEU A 123 -20.00 8.72 -3.33
N PRO A 124 -20.52 9.54 -4.26
CA PRO A 124 -20.35 9.27 -5.69
C PRO A 124 -18.89 9.29 -6.13
N ALA A 125 -18.09 10.25 -5.64
CA ALA A 125 -16.68 10.34 -5.96
C ALA A 125 -15.89 9.19 -5.32
N ALA A 126 -16.18 8.85 -4.06
CA ALA A 126 -15.59 7.71 -3.38
C ALA A 126 -15.83 6.41 -4.16
N ARG A 127 -17.07 6.18 -4.60
CA ARG A 127 -17.45 5.03 -5.43
C ARG A 127 -16.65 4.98 -6.73
N CYS A 128 -16.50 6.12 -7.42
CA CYS A 128 -15.73 6.21 -8.65
C CYS A 128 -14.28 5.73 -8.46
N PHE A 129 -13.56 6.28 -7.48
CA PHE A 129 -12.18 5.88 -7.20
C PHE A 129 -12.06 4.39 -6.83
N LEU A 130 -13.01 3.86 -6.05
CA LEU A 130 -12.99 2.46 -5.62
C LEU A 130 -13.35 1.49 -6.75
N SER A 131 -14.30 1.85 -7.61
CA SER A 131 -14.61 1.09 -8.81
C SER A 131 -13.46 1.11 -9.81
N ASP A 132 -12.77 2.25 -9.96
CA ASP A 132 -11.58 2.36 -10.80
C ASP A 132 -10.39 1.58 -10.24
N ALA A 133 -10.25 1.48 -8.92
CA ALA A 133 -9.28 0.60 -8.27
C ALA A 133 -9.57 -0.87 -8.62
N LEU A 134 -10.82 -1.31 -8.47
CA LEU A 134 -11.26 -2.68 -8.79
C LEU A 134 -11.21 -3.00 -10.28
N ARG A 135 -11.29 -2.01 -11.17
CA ARG A 135 -11.06 -2.21 -12.61
C ARG A 135 -9.62 -2.61 -12.90
N VAL A 136 -8.67 -2.03 -12.17
CA VAL A 136 -7.23 -2.30 -12.34
C VAL A 136 -6.83 -3.57 -11.57
N GLU A 137 -7.29 -3.70 -10.33
CA GLU A 137 -7.01 -4.84 -9.45
C GLU A 137 -8.32 -5.39 -8.85
N PRO A 138 -9.00 -6.32 -9.56
CA PRO A 138 -10.29 -6.87 -9.11
C PRO A 138 -10.23 -7.64 -7.79
N THR A 139 -9.04 -8.10 -7.41
CA THR A 139 -8.76 -8.85 -6.18
C THR A 139 -8.37 -7.95 -5.00
N ASN A 140 -8.42 -6.63 -5.14
CA ASN A 140 -8.05 -5.73 -4.06
C ASN A 140 -9.10 -5.75 -2.93
N ARG A 141 -8.82 -6.47 -1.85
CA ARG A 141 -9.68 -6.58 -0.65
C ARG A 141 -10.09 -5.22 -0.09
N MET A 142 -9.15 -4.29 0.02
CA MET A 142 -9.43 -2.99 0.65
C MET A 142 -10.36 -2.14 -0.20
N ALA A 143 -10.24 -2.22 -1.53
CA ALA A 143 -11.17 -1.56 -2.44
C ALA A 143 -12.60 -2.09 -2.26
N TRP A 144 -12.80 -3.42 -2.17
CA TRP A 144 -14.09 -4.03 -1.88
C TRP A 144 -14.64 -3.62 -0.51
N LEU A 145 -13.81 -3.61 0.53
CA LEU A 145 -14.21 -3.19 1.88
C LEU A 145 -14.73 -1.75 1.89
N PHE A 146 -14.00 -0.81 1.29
CA PHE A 146 -14.42 0.59 1.26
C PHE A 146 -15.60 0.81 0.32
N LEU A 147 -15.72 0.05 -0.78
CA LEU A 147 -16.88 0.13 -1.66
C LEU A 147 -18.14 -0.32 -0.92
N GLY A 148 -18.07 -1.39 -0.13
CA GLY A 148 -19.15 -1.83 0.75
C GLY A 148 -19.54 -0.77 1.78
N LYS A 149 -18.56 -0.09 2.41
CA LYS A 149 -18.84 1.05 3.31
C LYS A 149 -19.56 2.18 2.58
N VAL A 150 -19.15 2.50 1.35
CA VAL A 150 -19.80 3.53 0.53
C VAL A 150 -21.24 3.13 0.17
N HIS A 151 -21.50 1.88 -0.22
CA HIS A 151 -22.86 1.38 -0.47
C HIS A 151 -23.74 1.42 0.78
N LYS A 152 -23.20 1.01 1.93
CA LYS A 152 -23.91 1.06 3.22
C LYS A 152 -24.32 2.49 3.58
N SER A 153 -23.40 3.44 3.46
CA SER A 153 -23.68 4.87 3.72
C SER A 153 -24.69 5.48 2.75
N ASP A 154 -24.78 4.93 1.54
CA ASP A 154 -25.74 5.31 0.50
C ASP A 154 -27.09 4.57 0.61
N GLY A 155 -27.30 3.76 1.66
CA GLY A 155 -28.52 2.99 1.90
C GLY A 155 -28.68 1.73 1.02
N ARG A 156 -27.66 1.40 0.20
CA ARG A 156 -27.66 0.23 -0.69
C ARG A 156 -27.15 -1.00 0.04
N ILE A 157 -27.99 -1.56 0.90
CA ILE A 157 -27.60 -2.62 1.84
C ILE A 157 -27.25 -3.94 1.14
N SER A 158 -27.94 -4.31 0.05
CA SER A 158 -27.63 -5.51 -0.73
C SER A 158 -26.22 -5.42 -1.33
N ASP A 159 -25.94 -4.34 -2.06
CA ASP A 159 -24.64 -4.13 -2.70
C ASP A 159 -23.50 -4.08 -1.66
N ALA A 160 -23.78 -3.51 -0.49
CA ALA A 160 -22.83 -3.48 0.62
C ALA A 160 -22.49 -4.90 1.11
N ALA A 161 -23.50 -5.76 1.25
CA ALA A 161 -23.30 -7.14 1.67
C ALA A 161 -22.45 -7.93 0.66
N ASP A 162 -22.74 -7.78 -0.63
CA ASP A 162 -21.96 -8.42 -1.70
C ASP A 162 -20.49 -7.96 -1.69
N CYS A 163 -20.26 -6.65 -1.53
CA CYS A 163 -18.91 -6.09 -1.43
C CYS A 163 -18.15 -6.62 -0.20
N PHE A 164 -18.81 -6.70 0.96
CA PHE A 164 -18.18 -7.23 2.17
C PHE A 164 -17.88 -8.72 2.05
N GLN A 165 -18.77 -9.49 1.42
CA GLN A 165 -18.53 -10.90 1.15
C GLN A 165 -17.31 -11.09 0.26
N ALA A 166 -17.18 -10.30 -0.82
CA ALA A 166 -16.00 -10.31 -1.67
C ALA A 166 -14.71 -9.96 -0.88
N ALA A 167 -14.75 -8.93 -0.03
CA ALA A 167 -13.59 -8.53 0.78
C ALA A 167 -13.13 -9.61 1.78
N VAL A 168 -14.07 -10.39 2.35
CA VAL A 168 -13.77 -11.50 3.26
C VAL A 168 -13.20 -12.69 2.50
N MET A 169 -13.83 -13.09 1.38
CA MET A 169 -13.31 -14.18 0.54
C MET A 169 -11.88 -13.92 0.07
N LEU A 170 -11.58 -12.67 -0.27
CA LEU A 170 -10.24 -12.28 -0.71
C LEU A 170 -9.21 -12.31 0.43
N GLU A 171 -9.60 -11.99 1.67
CA GLU A 171 -8.72 -12.11 2.85
C GLU A 171 -8.31 -13.55 3.13
N GLU A 172 -9.26 -14.47 3.02
CA GLU A 172 -9.03 -15.89 3.25
C GLU A 172 -8.11 -16.50 2.17
N SER A 173 -8.05 -15.87 1.00
CA SER A 173 -7.20 -16.26 -0.13
C SER A 173 -5.93 -15.42 -0.30
N ASP A 174 -5.72 -14.40 0.53
CA ASP A 174 -4.64 -13.42 0.34
C ASP A 174 -3.29 -14.06 0.69
N PRO A 175 -2.36 -14.22 -0.27
CA PRO A 175 -1.00 -14.63 0.06
C PRO A 175 -0.27 -13.50 0.78
N VAL A 176 0.72 -13.85 1.61
CA VAL A 176 1.52 -12.84 2.34
C VAL A 176 2.26 -11.88 1.40
N GLU A 177 2.51 -12.30 0.15
CA GLU A 177 3.05 -11.47 -0.93
C GLU A 177 2.09 -11.40 -2.11
N SER A 178 1.92 -10.19 -2.66
CA SER A 178 1.15 -9.97 -3.89
C SER A 178 1.81 -10.68 -5.07
N PHE A 179 1.04 -11.43 -5.86
CA PHE A 179 1.54 -12.10 -7.07
C PHE A 179 2.11 -11.15 -8.14
N SER A 180 1.89 -9.83 -8.01
CA SER A 180 2.46 -8.81 -8.89
C SER A 180 3.99 -8.70 -8.81
N SER A 181 4.64 -9.33 -7.81
CA SER A 181 6.10 -9.40 -7.72
C SER A 181 6.72 -10.57 -8.51
N LEU A 182 5.90 -11.45 -9.11
CA LEU A 182 6.36 -12.64 -9.83
C LEU A 182 6.42 -12.47 -11.36
N SER A 183 6.26 -11.25 -11.89
CA SER A 183 6.29 -10.96 -13.34
C SER A 183 7.54 -10.20 -13.77
#